data_AF-A0AA35Y582-F1
#
_entry.id   AF-A0AA35Y582-F1
#
_cell.length_a   1.000
_cell.length_b   1.000
_cell.length_c   1.000
_cell.angle_alpha   90.00
_cell.angle_beta   90.00
_cell.angle_gamma   90.00
#
_symmetry.space_group_name_H-M   'P 1'
#
loop_
_entity.id
_entity.type
_entity.pdbx_description
1 polymer ?
#
loop_
_entity_poly.entity_id
_entity_poly.type
_entity_poly.pdbx_seq_one_letter_code
_entity_poly.pdbx_strand_id
1 'polypeptide(L)'
;MGRIPSNLALKRRGVAIINTSCPQCHLENEDTEHILIRCPVASNVWDLIFKWCNIPKPQFQTVGELIGFVKTWGIRRRRRNNLICVCFGVMWILWKTRCDGVLKNKRTSPPLVKSTKAKH
;
A
#
# COMPACT_ATOMS: atom_id res chain seq x y z
N MET A 1 -8.23 -4.01 -10.62
CA MET A 1 -7.14 -3.14 -10.13
C MET A 1 -5.89 -3.99 -9.89
N GLY A 2 -5.06 -4.25 -10.92
CA GLY A 2 -3.93 -5.19 -10.85
C GLY A 2 -2.59 -4.62 -11.31
N ARG A 3 -2.41 -3.30 -11.24
CA ARG A 3 -1.25 -2.60 -11.83
C ARG A 3 -0.28 -1.98 -10.81
N ILE A 4 -0.54 -2.14 -9.51
CA ILE A 4 0.35 -1.61 -8.48
C ILE A 4 1.57 -2.52 -8.37
N PRO A 5 2.80 -1.99 -8.50
CA PRO A 5 4.01 -2.79 -8.37
C PRO A 5 4.26 -3.14 -6.90
N SER A 6 3.62 -4.20 -6.41
CA SER A 6 3.94 -4.81 -5.11
C SER A 6 5.17 -5.72 -5.22
N ASN A 7 5.85 -6.03 -4.10
CA ASN A 7 6.95 -6.99 -4.12
C ASN A 7 6.48 -8.37 -4.65
N LEU A 8 5.27 -8.81 -4.29
CA LEU A 8 4.68 -10.02 -4.87
C LEU A 8 4.45 -9.89 -6.39
N ALA A 9 3.94 -8.75 -6.87
CA ALA A 9 3.71 -8.52 -8.30
C ALA A 9 5.02 -8.46 -9.11
N LEU A 10 6.08 -7.89 -8.53
CA LEU A 10 7.40 -7.83 -9.14
C LEU A 10 8.10 -9.20 -9.16
N LYS A 11 7.99 -9.98 -8.08
CA LYS A 11 8.49 -11.37 -8.03
C LYS A 11 7.82 -12.23 -9.11
N ARG A 12 6.50 -12.09 -9.29
CA ARG A 12 5.74 -12.77 -10.36
C ARG A 12 6.19 -12.36 -11.78
N ARG A 13 6.81 -11.18 -11.92
CA ARG A 13 7.37 -10.68 -13.19
C ARG A 13 8.85 -11.06 -13.38
N GLY A 14 9.40 -11.96 -12.56
CA GLY A 14 10.77 -12.46 -12.70
C GLY A 14 11.85 -11.57 -12.08
N VAL A 15 11.48 -10.51 -11.35
CA VAL A 15 12.46 -9.71 -10.60
C VAL A 15 12.90 -10.50 -9.37
N ALA A 16 14.22 -10.67 -9.20
CA ALA A 16 14.81 -11.34 -8.04
C ALA A 16 14.56 -10.52 -6.76
N ILE A 17 13.42 -10.77 -6.12
CA ILE A 17 13.05 -10.21 -4.83
C ILE A 17 13.29 -11.26 -3.76
N ILE A 18 14.29 -11.00 -2.93
CA ILE A 18 14.70 -11.89 -1.82
C ILE A 18 13.68 -11.82 -0.68
N ASN A 19 13.12 -10.63 -0.41
CA ASN A 19 12.15 -10.42 0.65
C ASN A 19 10.84 -9.82 0.09
N THR A 20 9.75 -10.59 0.19
CA THR A 20 8.40 -10.16 -0.22
C THR A 20 7.62 -9.46 0.88
N SER A 21 8.17 -9.35 2.10
CA SER A 21 7.52 -8.64 3.19
C SER A 21 7.30 -7.17 2.87
N CYS A 22 6.21 -6.64 3.42
CA CYS A 22 5.87 -5.23 3.32
C CYS A 22 7.01 -4.36 3.89
N PRO A 23 7.54 -3.40 3.12
CA PRO A 23 8.64 -2.54 3.57
C PRO A 23 8.21 -1.52 4.64
N GLN A 24 6.91 -1.39 4.90
CA GLN A 24 6.39 -0.47 5.91
C GLN A 24 6.18 -1.14 7.27
N CYS A 25 5.62 -2.35 7.29
CA CYS A 25 5.30 -3.04 8.55
C CYS A 25 6.18 -4.26 8.83
N HIS A 26 6.80 -4.86 7.81
CA HIS A 26 7.59 -6.09 7.90
C HIS A 26 6.87 -7.34 8.44
N LEU A 27 5.54 -7.28 8.63
CA LEU A 27 4.75 -8.35 9.26
C LEU A 27 4.15 -9.36 8.26
N GLU A 28 3.74 -8.90 7.07
CA GLU A 28 3.09 -9.74 6.07
C GLU A 28 3.72 -9.53 4.69
N ASN A 29 3.49 -10.48 3.78
CA ASN A 29 3.82 -10.32 2.37
C ASN A 29 3.09 -9.14 1.75
N GLU A 30 3.78 -8.47 0.84
CA GLU A 30 3.32 -7.24 0.27
C GLU A 30 2.50 -7.46 -1.02
N ASP A 31 1.18 -7.41 -0.88
CA ASP A 31 0.23 -7.27 -1.98
C ASP A 31 -0.51 -5.93 -1.95
N THR A 32 -1.30 -5.67 -2.99
CA THR A 32 -2.09 -4.44 -3.14
C THR A 32 -3.03 -4.21 -1.97
N GLU A 33 -3.71 -5.27 -1.50
CA GLU A 33 -4.68 -5.18 -0.41
C GLU A 33 -3.96 -4.89 0.91
N HIS A 34 -2.80 -5.49 1.12
CA HIS A 34 -1.96 -5.21 2.27
C HIS A 34 -1.48 -3.75 2.25
N ILE A 35 -0.88 -3.26 1.16
CA ILE A 35 -0.36 -1.89 1.07
C ILE A 35 -1.46 -0.85 1.31
N LEU A 36 -2.65 -1.08 0.74
CA LEU A 36 -3.71 -0.07 0.72
C LEU A 36 -4.69 -0.19 1.87
N ILE A 37 -4.87 -1.38 2.46
CA ILE A 37 -5.96 -1.65 3.42
C ILE A 37 -5.43 -2.30 4.70
N ARG A 38 -4.78 -3.46 4.60
CA ARG A 38 -4.51 -4.34 5.76
C ARG A 38 -3.22 -4.02 6.52
N CYS A 39 -2.26 -3.34 5.89
CA CYS A 39 -1.03 -2.89 6.55
C CYS A 39 -1.40 -2.08 7.79
N PRO A 40 -0.81 -2.31 8.97
CA PRO A 40 -1.13 -1.54 10.18
C PRO A 40 -1.01 -0.03 9.99
N VAL A 41 -0.03 0.41 9.18
CA VAL A 41 0.10 1.83 8.79
C VAL A 41 -1.11 2.30 7.98
N ALA A 42 -1.55 1.52 6.99
CA ALA A 42 -2.72 1.83 6.20
C ALA A 42 -4.01 1.81 7.03
N SER A 43 -4.19 0.79 7.88
CA SER A 43 -5.34 0.66 8.78
C SER A 43 -5.47 1.86 9.72
N ASN A 44 -4.36 2.32 10.31
CA ASN A 44 -4.36 3.52 11.15
C ASN A 44 -4.74 4.78 10.36
N VAL A 45 -4.27 4.93 9.12
CA VAL A 45 -4.65 6.06 8.27
C VAL A 45 -6.15 6.02 7.96
N TRP A 46 -6.71 4.85 7.64
CA TRP A 46 -8.15 4.71 7.40
C TRP A 46 -8.97 5.05 8.63
N ASP A 47 -8.57 4.60 9.82
CA ASP A 47 -9.24 4.94 11.08
C ASP A 47 -9.32 6.45 11.29
N LEU A 48 -8.23 7.17 11.04
CA LEU A 48 -8.19 8.63 11.14
C LEU A 48 -9.11 9.31 10.11
N ILE A 49 -9.12 8.82 8.87
CA ILE A 49 -9.94 9.38 7.79
C ILE A 49 -11.44 9.16 8.05
N PHE A 50 -11.84 7.96 8.47
CA PHE A 50 -13.24 7.67 8.80
C PHE A 50 -13.69 8.44 10.05
N LYS A 51 -12.83 8.55 11.07
CA LYS A 51 -13.09 9.41 12.23
C LYS A 51 -13.28 10.87 11.82
N TRP A 52 -12.42 11.40 10.94
CA TRP A 52 -12.53 12.77 10.43
C TRP A 52 -13.83 13.00 9.63
N CYS A 53 -14.28 11.98 8.89
CA CYS A 53 -15.53 12.02 8.14
C CYS A 53 -16.78 11.74 9.00
N ASN A 54 -16.62 11.49 10.30
CA ASN A 54 -17.66 11.06 11.23
C ASN A 54 -18.41 9.80 10.77
N ILE A 55 -17.65 8.83 10.26
CA ILE A 55 -18.14 7.54 9.76
C ILE A 55 -17.76 6.46 10.80
N PRO A 56 -18.71 5.64 11.27
CA PRO A 56 -18.42 4.53 12.17
C PRO A 56 -17.37 3.61 11.54
N LYS A 57 -16.35 3.23 12.31
CA LYS A 57 -15.15 2.51 11.86
C LYS A 57 -15.52 1.24 11.07
N PRO A 58 -15.47 1.29 9.73
CA PRO A 58 -15.68 0.10 8.94
C PRO A 58 -14.36 -0.66 8.85
N GLN A 59 -14.40 -1.98 9.07
CA GLN A 59 -13.25 -2.82 8.81
C GLN A 59 -13.34 -3.31 7.36
N PHE A 60 -12.29 -3.03 6.59
CA PHE A 60 -12.15 -3.52 5.22
C PHE A 60 -10.98 -4.49 5.15
N GLN A 61 -11.14 -5.55 4.39
CA GLN A 61 -10.06 -6.47 4.03
C GLN A 61 -9.59 -6.25 2.60
N THR A 62 -10.46 -5.68 1.76
CA THR A 62 -10.17 -5.43 0.35
C THR A 62 -10.50 -4.00 -0.08
N VAL A 63 -9.79 -3.52 -1.11
CA VAL A 63 -10.06 -2.27 -1.83
C VAL A 63 -11.47 -2.32 -2.43
N GLY A 64 -11.92 -3.52 -2.84
CA GLY A 64 -13.27 -3.75 -3.34
C GLY A 64 -14.33 -3.41 -2.30
N GLU A 65 -14.18 -3.90 -1.07
CA GLU A 65 -15.11 -3.60 0.04
C GLU A 65 -15.12 -2.11 0.38
N LEU A 66 -13.95 -1.47 0.47
CA LEU A 66 -13.83 -0.03 0.69
C LEU A 66 -14.59 0.76 -0.39
N ILE A 67 -14.33 0.48 -1.66
CA ILE A 67 -14.97 1.19 -2.79
C ILE A 67 -16.48 0.92 -2.80
N GLY A 68 -16.89 -0.33 -2.53
CA GLY A 68 -18.29 -0.71 -2.43
C GLY A 68 -19.02 0.10 -1.36
N PHE A 69 -18.45 0.17 -0.16
CA PHE A 69 -18.97 0.96 0.95
C PHE A 69 -19.06 2.45 0.61
N VAL A 70 -17.98 3.04 0.10
CA VAL A 70 -17.96 4.48 -0.22
C VAL A 70 -18.98 4.84 -1.30
N LYS A 71 -19.26 3.95 -2.25
CA LYS A 71 -20.27 4.16 -3.30
C LYS A 71 -21.71 4.13 -2.77
N THR A 72 -21.98 3.36 -1.72
CA THR A 72 -23.30 3.28 -1.08
C THR A 72 -23.44 4.24 0.09
N TRP A 73 -22.34 4.84 0.55
CA TRP A 73 -22.33 5.74 1.70
C TRP A 73 -22.95 7.12 1.39
N GLY A 74 -23.91 7.50 2.25
CA GLY A 74 -24.51 8.81 2.28
C GLY A 74 -25.57 9.06 1.19
N ILE A 75 -26.65 9.74 1.59
CA ILE A 75 -27.76 10.11 0.69
C ILE A 75 -27.34 11.24 -0.26
N ARG A 76 -26.50 12.18 0.23
CA ARG A 76 -26.10 13.38 -0.51
C ARG A 76 -24.96 13.08 -1.49
N ARG A 77 -25.24 13.16 -2.80
CA ARG A 77 -24.26 12.95 -3.89
C ARG A 77 -22.95 13.73 -3.72
N ARG A 78 -23.02 14.99 -3.29
CA ARG A 78 -21.81 15.83 -3.07
C ARG A 78 -20.90 15.28 -1.98
N ARG A 79 -21.45 14.88 -0.83
CA ARG A 79 -20.66 14.30 0.28
C ARG A 79 -20.03 12.97 -0.13
N ARG A 80 -20.79 12.13 -0.85
CA ARG A 80 -20.28 10.88 -1.41
C ARG A 80 -19.11 11.12 -2.37
N ASN A 81 -19.25 12.05 -3.32
CA ASN A 81 -18.17 12.36 -4.26
C ASN A 81 -16.91 12.87 -3.54
N ASN A 82 -17.07 13.71 -2.51
CA ASN A 82 -15.94 14.16 -1.70
C ASN A 82 -15.25 12.99 -0.98
N LEU A 83 -16.02 12.07 -0.39
CA LEU A 83 -15.46 10.88 0.26
C LEU A 83 -14.72 9.99 -0.74
N ILE A 84 -15.28 9.78 -1.94
CA ILE A 84 -14.60 9.07 -3.03
C ILE A 84 -13.24 9.71 -3.33
N CYS A 85 -13.18 11.04 -3.51
CA CYS A 85 -11.94 11.76 -3.76
C CYS A 85 -10.93 11.59 -2.60
N VAL A 86 -11.39 11.68 -1.35
CA VAL A 86 -10.55 11.45 -0.16
C VAL A 86 -10.00 10.03 -0.18
N CYS A 87 -10.82 9.01 -0.42
CA CYS A 87 -10.37 7.62 -0.47
C CYS A 87 -9.32 7.38 -1.55
N PHE A 88 -9.51 7.91 -2.76
CA PHE A 88 -8.51 7.82 -3.82
C PHE A 88 -7.21 8.58 -3.47
N GLY A 89 -7.33 9.76 -2.85
CA GLY A 89 -6.17 10.52 -2.37
C GLY A 89 -5.37 9.77 -1.31
N VAL A 90 -6.05 9.16 -0.34
CA VAL A 90 -5.43 8.35 0.73
C VAL A 90 -4.73 7.12 0.15
N MET A 91 -5.40 6.37 -0.74
CA MET A 91 -4.78 5.22 -1.41
C MET A 91 -3.52 5.62 -2.19
N TRP A 92 -3.57 6.77 -2.88
CA TRP A 92 -2.41 7.30 -3.59
C TRP A 92 -1.26 7.67 -2.65
N ILE A 93 -1.55 8.34 -1.53
CA ILE A 93 -0.54 8.71 -0.53
C ILE A 93 0.09 7.46 0.08
N LEU A 94 -0.70 6.48 0.50
CA LEU A 94 -0.20 5.21 1.05
C LEU A 94 0.75 4.51 0.07
N TRP A 95 0.33 4.41 -1.19
CA TRP A 95 1.17 3.83 -2.24
C TRP A 95 2.47 4.63 -2.45
N LYS A 96 2.37 5.96 -2.53
CA LYS A 96 3.53 6.84 -2.72
C LYS A 96 4.52 6.71 -1.56
N THR A 97 4.05 6.75 -0.31
CA THR A 97 4.89 6.58 0.88
C THR A 97 5.65 5.26 0.86
N ARG A 98 4.99 4.18 0.43
CA ARG A 98 5.65 2.90 0.22
C ARG A 98 6.73 3.00 -0.87
N CYS A 99 6.44 3.64 -2.00
CA CYS A 99 7.38 3.74 -3.12
C CYS A 99 8.63 4.52 -2.71
N ASP A 100 8.45 5.63 -1.99
CA ASP A 100 9.54 6.44 -1.44
C ASP A 100 10.37 5.63 -0.44
N GLY A 101 9.72 4.83 0.42
CA GLY A 101 10.40 3.93 1.35
C GLY A 101 11.27 2.88 0.64
N VAL A 102 10.74 2.21 -0.39
CA VAL A 102 11.49 1.24 -1.18
C VAL A 102 12.67 1.89 -1.91
N LEU A 103 12.46 3.07 -2.50
CA LEU A 103 13.51 3.79 -3.23
C LEU A 103 14.63 4.27 -2.29
N LYS A 104 14.29 4.79 -1.11
CA LYS A 104 15.27 5.18 -0.10
C LYS A 104 16.07 3.98 0.42
N ASN A 105 15.40 2.86 0.72
CA ASN A 105 16.07 1.64 1.17
C ASN A 105 17.03 1.04 0.12
N LYS A 106 16.69 1.18 -1.17
CA LYS A 106 17.61 0.80 -2.28
C LYS A 106 18.84 1.70 -2.38
N ARG A 107 18.76 2.98 -1.98
CA ARG A 107 19.92 3.89 -1.97
C ARG A 107 20.87 3.64 -0.80
N THR A 108 20.35 3.17 0.34
CA THR A 108 21.17 2.84 1.52
C THR A 108 21.79 1.44 1.47
N SER A 109 21.38 0.60 0.52
CA SER A 109 22.00 -0.69 0.25
C SER A 109 23.04 -0.51 -0.88
N PRO A 110 24.34 -0.33 -0.60
CA PRO A 110 25.33 -0.39 -1.67
C PRO A 110 25.23 -1.75 -2.37
N PRO A 111 25.41 -1.82 -3.71
CA PRO A 111 25.46 -3.11 -4.39
C PRO A 111 26.58 -3.91 -3.75
N LEU A 112 26.24 -5.07 -3.18
CA LEU A 112 27.22 -6.05 -2.74
C LEU A 112 28.01 -6.48 -3.99
N VAL A 113 29.11 -5.78 -4.25
CA VAL A 113 30.09 -6.19 -5.24
C VAL A 113 30.60 -7.54 -4.78
N LYS A 114 30.21 -8.59 -5.49
CA LYS A 114 30.78 -9.91 -5.28
C LYS A 114 32.25 -9.78 -5.63
N SER A 115 33.11 -9.75 -4.61
CA SER A 115 34.55 -9.84 -4.77
C SER A 115 34.88 -11.24 -5.27
N THR A 116 34.80 -11.46 -6.58
CA THR A 116 35.41 -12.64 -7.20
C THR A 116 36.92 -12.49 -7.09
N LYS A 117 37.50 -13.22 -6.12
CA LYS A 117 38.94 -13.43 -5.99
C LYS A 117 39.49 -13.92 -7.33
N ALA A 118 40.43 -13.17 -7.90
CA ALA A 118 41.31 -13.68 -8.94
C ALA A 118 42.18 -14.80 -8.32
N LYS A 119 42.15 -15.98 -8.93
CA LYS A 119 43.07 -17.08 -8.60
C LYS A 119 44.40 -16.80 -9.29
N HIS A 120 45.48 -17.05 -8.55
CA HIS A 120 46.87 -17.09 -8.99
C HIS A 120 47.07 -18.07 -10.16
#